data_AF-A0A1I4FSM3-F1
#
_entry.id   AF-A0A1I4FSM3-F1
#
_cell.length_a   1.000
_cell.length_b   1.000
_cell.length_c   1.000
_cell.angle_alpha   90.00
_cell.angle_beta   90.00
_cell.angle_gamma   90.00
#
_symmetry.space_group_name_H-M   'P 1'
#
loop_
_entity.id
_entity.type
_entity.pdbx_description
1 polymer ?
#
loop_
_entity_poly.entity_id
_entity_poly.type
_entity_poly.pdbx_seq_one_letter_code
_entity_poly.pdbx_strand_id
1 'polypeptide(L)'
;MPDKLNADWFRMATEYGLFNDDREFLLGVTYTKSDDADDQEAHRAWAQVRLLDAWDLVASEVDQLRSWMAALFTTRFVPEFTVVSLDGRTMMNTTVWGDGTVSTIAIRPRPGVSASEAPA
;
A
#
# COMPACT_ATOMS: atom_id res chain seq x y z
N MET A 1 -17.10 -6.59 8.91
CA MET A 1 -16.46 -6.07 10.13
C MET A 1 -15.12 -5.48 9.73
N PRO A 2 -15.05 -4.15 9.53
CA PRO A 2 -13.82 -3.46 9.11
C PRO A 2 -12.64 -3.68 10.07
N ASP A 3 -12.91 -3.73 11.39
CA ASP A 3 -11.90 -3.96 12.42
C ASP A 3 -11.14 -5.28 12.25
N LYS A 4 -11.86 -6.35 11.87
CA LYS A 4 -11.25 -7.67 11.63
C LYS A 4 -10.26 -7.60 10.47
N LEU A 5 -10.61 -6.85 9.43
CA LEU A 5 -9.80 -6.76 8.22
C LEU A 5 -8.57 -5.89 8.44
N ASN A 6 -8.71 -4.78 9.17
CA ASN A 6 -7.57 -3.98 9.63
C ASN A 6 -6.64 -4.85 10.50
N ALA A 7 -7.18 -5.62 11.45
CA ALA A 7 -6.38 -6.52 12.27
C ALA A 7 -5.66 -7.61 11.45
N ASP A 8 -6.34 -8.20 10.46
CA ASP A 8 -5.77 -9.24 9.60
C ASP A 8 -4.66 -8.69 8.68
N TRP A 9 -4.85 -7.49 8.11
CA TRP A 9 -3.81 -6.80 7.33
C TRP A 9 -2.61 -6.45 8.20
N PHE A 10 -2.83 -5.89 9.40
CA PHE A 10 -1.75 -5.55 10.33
C PHE A 10 -0.95 -6.78 10.74
N ARG A 11 -1.63 -7.87 11.10
CA ARG A 11 -0.99 -9.14 11.43
C ARG A 11 -0.08 -9.62 10.30
N MET A 12 -0.57 -9.57 9.05
CA MET A 12 0.20 -9.96 7.88
C MET A 12 1.40 -9.03 7.63
N ALA A 13 1.20 -7.71 7.72
CA ALA A 13 2.27 -6.73 7.57
C ALA A 13 3.38 -6.92 8.62
N THR A 14 3.01 -7.22 9.87
CA THR A 14 3.96 -7.59 10.93
C THR A 14 4.66 -8.91 10.63
N GLU A 15 3.90 -9.95 10.25
CA GLU A 15 4.43 -11.29 9.96
C GLU A 15 5.48 -11.28 8.83
N TYR A 16 5.26 -10.46 7.81
CA TYR A 16 6.19 -10.30 6.70
C TYR A 16 7.25 -9.22 6.93
N GLY A 17 7.28 -8.56 8.08
CA GLY A 17 8.34 -7.61 8.45
C GLY A 17 8.27 -6.29 7.66
N LEU A 18 7.05 -5.78 7.39
CA LEU A 18 6.88 -4.46 6.79
C LEU A 18 7.39 -3.34 7.72
N PHE A 19 7.10 -3.47 9.01
CA PHE A 19 7.35 -2.46 10.02
C PHE A 19 8.73 -2.60 10.66
N ASN A 20 9.38 -1.49 10.95
CA ASN A 20 10.42 -1.43 11.97
C ASN A 20 9.79 -1.37 13.39
N ASP A 21 10.63 -1.25 14.42
CA ASP A 21 10.19 -1.18 15.82
C ASP A 21 9.22 -0.01 16.09
N ASP A 22 9.34 1.08 15.34
CA ASP A 22 8.51 2.28 15.45
C ASP A 22 7.25 2.24 14.57
N ARG A 23 6.96 1.12 13.89
CA ARG A 23 5.89 0.97 12.89
C ARG A 23 6.01 1.88 11.67
N GLU A 24 7.24 2.17 11.27
CA GLU A 24 7.54 2.97 10.09
C GLU A 24 7.77 2.11 8.85
N PHE A 25 7.38 2.65 7.71
CA PHE A 25 7.52 2.05 6.37
C PHE A 25 7.43 3.13 5.29
N LEU A 26 7.71 2.78 4.04
CA LEU A 26 7.53 3.65 2.88
C LEU A 26 6.15 3.40 2.25
N LEU A 27 5.39 4.46 2.02
CA LEU A 27 4.13 4.45 1.26
C LEU A 27 4.37 5.04 -0.13
N GLY A 28 3.93 4.34 -1.16
CA GLY A 28 3.93 4.83 -2.53
C GLY A 28 2.83 5.88 -2.70
N VAL A 29 3.22 7.11 -3.03
CA VAL A 29 2.30 8.23 -3.23
C VAL A 29 2.40 8.75 -4.66
N THR A 30 1.24 9.08 -5.22
CA THR A 30 1.16 9.80 -6.50
C THR A 30 0.82 11.25 -6.21
N TYR A 31 1.56 12.19 -6.80
CA TYR A 31 1.32 13.62 -6.61
C TYR A 31 1.40 14.36 -7.95
N THR A 32 0.64 15.44 -8.08
CA THR A 32 0.75 16.37 -9.19
C THR A 32 1.60 17.55 -8.77
N LYS A 33 2.50 18.02 -9.66
CA LYS A 33 3.12 19.34 -9.48
C LYS A 33 2.16 20.39 -10.00
N SER A 34 1.99 21.46 -9.22
CA SER A 34 1.04 22.54 -9.54
C SER A 34 1.51 23.46 -10.67
N ASP A 35 2.80 23.45 -11.01
CA ASP A 35 3.43 24.53 -11.77
C ASP A 35 3.64 24.25 -13.26
N ASP A 36 3.47 23.01 -13.72
CA ASP A 36 3.64 22.67 -15.13
C ASP A 36 2.27 22.36 -15.75
N ALA A 37 1.64 23.39 -16.32
CA ALA A 37 0.33 23.32 -16.96
C ALA A 37 0.28 22.38 -18.20
N ASP A 38 1.42 21.85 -18.64
CA ASP A 38 1.55 21.01 -19.84
C ASP A 38 1.99 19.56 -19.56
N ASP A 39 2.48 19.23 -18.36
CA ASP A 39 2.93 17.88 -18.02
C ASP A 39 1.97 17.21 -17.03
N GLN A 40 0.90 16.60 -17.56
CA GLN A 40 -0.03 15.73 -16.82
C GLN A 40 0.61 14.39 -16.36
N GLU A 41 1.94 14.33 -16.22
CA GLU A 41 2.62 13.11 -15.78
C GLU A 41 2.53 13.00 -14.25
N ALA A 42 1.68 12.08 -13.79
CA ALA A 42 1.51 11.81 -12.38
C ALA A 42 2.83 11.31 -11.78
N HIS A 43 3.47 12.14 -10.95
CA HIS A 43 4.74 11.78 -10.34
C HIS A 43 4.54 10.78 -9.20
N ARG A 44 5.44 9.80 -9.12
CA ARG A 44 5.47 8.81 -8.04
C ARG A 44 6.62 9.11 -7.08
N ALA A 45 6.34 9.04 -5.78
CA ALA A 45 7.34 9.14 -4.74
C ALA A 45 7.10 8.11 -3.63
N TRP A 46 8.13 7.90 -2.81
CA TRP A 46 8.02 7.15 -1.56
C TRP A 46 7.98 8.14 -0.41
N ALA A 47 6.93 8.08 0.41
CA ALA A 47 6.84 8.83 1.65
C ALA A 47 7.15 7.89 2.82
N GLN A 48 8.11 8.23 3.67
CA GLN A 48 8.27 7.56 4.95
C GLN A 48 7.13 7.96 5.88
N VAL A 49 6.39 6.98 6.39
CA VAL A 49 5.23 7.17 7.26
C VAL A 49 5.33 6.25 8.46
N ARG A 50 4.60 6.59 9.52
CA ARG A 50 4.46 5.80 10.75
C ARG A 50 3.00 5.41 10.96
N LEU A 51 2.73 4.14 11.17
CA LEU A 51 1.38 3.68 11.51
C LEU A 51 1.02 4.12 12.94
N LEU A 52 -0.02 4.95 13.07
CA LEU A 52 -0.53 5.38 14.37
C LEU A 52 -1.29 4.25 15.08
N ASP A 53 -1.55 4.39 16.38
CA ASP A 53 -2.35 3.42 17.14
C ASP A 53 -3.82 3.40 16.69
N ALA A 54 -4.35 4.56 16.31
CA ALA A 54 -5.65 4.69 15.65
C ALA A 54 -5.41 4.90 14.16
N TRP A 55 -5.79 3.91 13.36
CA TRP A 55 -5.67 3.91 11.90
C TRP A 55 -6.79 3.09 11.28
N ASP A 56 -7.09 3.36 10.02
CA ASP A 56 -8.10 2.64 9.27
C ASP A 56 -7.74 2.60 7.79
N LEU A 57 -7.77 1.40 7.21
CA LEU A 57 -7.43 1.13 5.81
C LEU A 57 -8.68 0.78 4.99
N VAL A 58 -9.74 0.31 5.65
CA VAL A 58 -10.92 -0.25 4.97
C VAL A 58 -12.25 0.36 5.39
N ALA A 59 -12.45 0.74 6.65
CA ALA A 59 -13.79 1.21 7.09
C ALA A 59 -14.16 2.54 6.42
N SER A 60 -13.27 3.53 6.42
CA SER A 60 -13.49 4.85 5.84
C SER A 60 -13.62 4.80 4.31
N GLU A 61 -12.85 3.92 3.67
CA GLU A 61 -12.87 3.74 2.21
C GLU A 61 -14.09 2.94 1.77
N VAL A 62 -14.50 1.90 2.50
CA VAL A 62 -15.71 1.13 2.17
C VAL A 62 -16.96 1.98 2.35
N ASP A 63 -17.05 2.83 3.38
CA ASP A 63 -18.20 3.74 3.52
C ASP A 63 -18.24 4.81 2.42
N GLN A 64 -17.08 5.29 1.95
CA GLN A 64 -16.99 6.20 0.81
C GLN A 64 -17.26 5.51 -0.55
N LEU A 65 -16.74 4.30 -0.75
CA LEU A 65 -16.94 3.43 -1.92
C LEU A 65 -18.38 2.91 -2.04
N ARG A 66 -19.08 2.71 -0.91
CA ARG A 66 -20.49 2.30 -0.88
C ARG A 66 -21.45 3.47 -0.97
N SER A 67 -20.95 4.71 -0.91
CA SER A 67 -21.76 5.89 -1.18
C SER A 67 -22.21 5.88 -2.65
N TRP A 68 -23.47 6.26 -2.88
CA TRP A 68 -24.08 6.45 -4.20
C TRP A 68 -23.23 7.27 -5.20
N MET A 69 -22.30 8.10 -4.69
CA MET A 69 -21.34 8.84 -5.51
C MET A 69 -20.27 7.98 -6.18
N ALA A 70 -19.85 6.86 -5.59
CA ALA A 70 -18.89 5.95 -6.22
C ALA A 70 -19.48 5.28 -7.49
N ALA A 71 -20.80 5.05 -7.50
CA ALA A 71 -21.55 4.54 -8.66
C ALA A 71 -21.77 5.58 -9.76
N LEU A 72 -21.67 6.88 -9.45
CA LEU A 72 -21.92 7.97 -10.41
C LEU A 72 -20.66 8.40 -11.17
N PHE A 73 -19.46 8.14 -10.65
CA PHE A 73 -18.23 8.71 -11.22
C PHE A 73 -17.21 7.70 -11.76
N THR A 74 -17.25 6.40 -11.46
CA THR A 74 -16.32 5.43 -12.08
C THR A 74 -16.86 3.99 -12.11
N THR A 75 -16.50 3.21 -13.13
CA THR A 75 -16.77 1.75 -13.20
C THR A 75 -15.73 0.90 -12.46
N ARG A 76 -14.74 1.50 -11.79
CA ARG A 76 -13.53 0.76 -11.37
C ARG A 76 -12.64 1.45 -10.32
N PHE A 77 -13.17 2.24 -9.39
CA PHE A 77 -12.34 2.72 -8.28
C PHE A 77 -12.05 1.56 -7.34
N VAL A 78 -10.81 1.08 -7.39
CA VAL A 78 -10.25 0.04 -6.52
C VAL A 78 -9.08 0.72 -5.81
N PRO A 79 -9.25 1.17 -4.54
CA PRO A 79 -8.12 1.72 -3.79
C PRO A 79 -6.99 0.70 -3.76
N GLU A 80 -5.88 1.06 -4.40
CA GLU A 80 -4.66 0.27 -4.39
C GLU A 80 -3.55 1.14 -3.83
N PHE A 81 -2.80 0.59 -2.88
CA PHE A 81 -1.61 1.24 -2.38
C PHE A 81 -0.48 0.24 -2.22
N THR A 82 0.74 0.75 -2.33
CA THR A 82 1.97 -0.03 -2.25
C THR A 82 2.80 0.45 -1.09
N VAL A 83 3.31 -0.48 -0.29
CA VAL A 83 4.15 -0.21 0.86
C VAL A 83 5.44 -1.02 0.81
N VAL A 84 6.53 -0.48 1.35
CA VAL A 84 7.85 -1.13 1.38
C VAL A 84 8.46 -0.95 2.77
N SER A 85 9.11 -1.99 3.29
CA SER A 85 9.87 -1.91 4.54
C SER A 85 11.09 -0.99 4.37
N LEU A 86 11.52 -0.31 5.44
CA LEU A 86 12.66 0.61 5.36
C LEU A 86 13.97 -0.09 4.97
N ASP A 87 14.10 -1.39 5.27
CA ASP A 87 15.24 -2.21 4.89
C ASP A 87 15.13 -2.79 3.46
N GLY A 88 14.05 -2.50 2.75
CA GLY A 88 13.78 -2.95 1.37
C GLY A 88 13.54 -4.46 1.23
N ARG A 89 13.35 -5.19 2.33
CA ARG A 89 13.20 -6.65 2.32
C ARG A 89 11.77 -7.15 2.16
N THR A 90 10.79 -6.25 2.25
CA THR A 90 9.38 -6.58 2.08
C THR A 90 8.69 -5.46 1.31
N MET A 91 7.96 -5.84 0.27
CA MET A 91 7.04 -4.98 -0.44
C MET A 91 5.65 -5.61 -0.36
N MET A 92 4.61 -4.80 -0.12
CA MET A 92 3.23 -5.27 -0.16
C MET A 92 2.42 -4.36 -1.07
N ASN A 93 1.55 -4.96 -1.88
CA ASN A 93 0.53 -4.25 -2.63
C ASN A 93 -0.83 -4.72 -2.13
N THR A 94 -1.66 -3.77 -1.72
CA THR A 94 -2.98 -4.02 -1.14
C THR A 94 -4.04 -3.35 -1.99
N THR A 95 -5.07 -4.11 -2.31
CA THR A 95 -6.16 -3.75 -3.20
C THR A 95 -7.48 -3.93 -2.46
N VAL A 96 -8.30 -2.88 -2.38
CA VAL A 96 -9.67 -2.93 -1.83
C VAL A 96 -10.66 -2.99 -2.98
N TRP A 97 -11.40 -4.09 -3.09
CA TRP A 97 -12.40 -4.32 -4.14
C TRP A 97 -13.75 -3.67 -3.78
N GLY A 98 -14.55 -3.36 -4.79
CA GLY A 98 -15.84 -2.65 -4.60
C GLY A 98 -16.90 -3.41 -3.78
N ASP A 99 -16.72 -4.72 -3.56
CA ASP A 99 -17.54 -5.53 -2.66
C ASP A 99 -17.03 -5.52 -1.21
N GLY A 100 -15.96 -4.78 -0.93
CA GLY A 100 -15.28 -4.70 0.36
C GLY A 100 -14.28 -5.83 0.61
N THR A 101 -14.05 -6.71 -0.37
CA THR A 101 -12.96 -7.70 -0.30
C THR A 101 -11.62 -6.98 -0.36
N VAL A 102 -10.61 -7.50 0.34
CA VAL A 102 -9.24 -6.99 0.24
C VAL A 102 -8.31 -8.10 -0.19
N SER A 103 -7.47 -7.80 -1.18
CA SER A 103 -6.35 -8.64 -1.58
C SER A 103 -5.06 -7.98 -1.17
N THR A 104 -4.10 -8.77 -0.73
CA THR A 104 -2.75 -8.28 -0.43
C THR A 104 -1.75 -9.31 -0.89
N ILE A 105 -0.73 -8.84 -1.62
CA ILE A 105 0.39 -9.65 -2.08
C ILE A 105 1.63 -9.13 -1.37
N ALA A 106 2.33 -10.01 -0.64
CA ALA A 106 3.63 -9.73 -0.04
C ALA A 106 4.76 -10.31 -0.90
N ILE A 107 5.72 -9.47 -1.25
CA ILE A 107 6.90 -9.81 -2.04
C ILE A 107 8.11 -9.65 -1.12
N ARG A 108 8.88 -10.73 -0.96
CA ARG A 108 10.14 -10.74 -0.23
C ARG A 108 11.27 -11.19 -1.16
N PRO A 109 12.26 -10.34 -1.45
CA PRO A 109 13.44 -10.77 -2.17
C PRO A 109 14.09 -11.91 -1.38
N ARG A 110 14.47 -13.00 -2.06
CA ARG A 110 15.41 -13.94 -1.45
C ARG A 110 16.72 -13.18 -1.20
N PRO A 111 17.42 -13.42 -0.09
CA PRO A 111 18.81 -12.98 0.03
C PRO A 111 19.55 -13.45 -1.24
N GLY A 112 20.05 -12.50 -2.03
CA GLY A 112 20.79 -12.83 -3.23
C GLY A 112 22.06 -13.58 -2.84
N VAL A 113 22.29 -14.73 -3.46
CA VAL A 113 23.67 -15.16 -3.74
C VAL A 113 24.30 -13.99 -4.49
N SER A 114 25.39 -13.44 -3.96
CA SER A 114 26.00 -12.26 -4.56
C SER A 114 26.38 -12.55 -6.01
N ALA A 115 26.28 -11.57 -6.90
CA ALA A 115 26.68 -11.69 -8.31
C ALA A 115 28.19 -11.99 -8.50
N SER A 116 28.96 -12.14 -7.42
CA SER A 116 30.36 -12.55 -7.42
C SER A 116 30.57 -14.08 -7.46
N GLU A 117 29.51 -14.90 -7.41
CA GLU A 117 29.61 -16.37 -7.44
C GLU A 117 29.07 -17.02 -8.73
N ALA A 118 29.09 -16.31 -9.86
CA ALA A 118 28.88 -16.96 -11.15
C ALA A 118 30.17 -17.70 -11.57
N PRO A 119 30.14 -19.02 -11.84
CA PRO A 119 31.29 -19.73 -12.36
C PRO A 119 31.65 -19.17 -13.75
N ALA A 120 32.96 -18.94 -13.95
CA ALA A 120 33.56 -18.48 -15.19
C ALA A 120 33.37 -19.48 -16.36
#